data_AF-A0A5E4LJP0-F1
#
_entry.id   AF-A0A5E4LJP0-F1
#
_cell.length_a   1.000
_cell.length_b   1.000
_cell.length_c   1.000
_cell.angle_alpha   90.00
_cell.angle_beta   90.00
_cell.angle_gamma   90.00
#
_symmetry.space_group_name_H-M   'P 1'
#
loop_
_entity.id
_entity.type
_entity.pdbx_description
1 polymer ?
#
loop_
_entity_poly.entity_id
_entity_poly.type
_entity_poly.pdbx_seq_one_letter_code
_entity_poly.pdbx_strand_id
1 'polypeptide(L)'
;MKGAPEVVPVPENTLQEQTFCIACSCAKWPPDFSRISSLGFDSIAASGREAVVRKAQGAAIFGRQGRFVEIRIRKEEVRLRYACPKGADPHIWRLHATLLLLRVLRLLPSIKADAASLAEFILPALELSEQVASQPYESLRKRYADLEADFAGLSSRNRRAMRTAEEEAARMLELESENGALQERVAKLEAVPDTALREMLLAWLSTHRGSFDVAEFSAAKNVPPARCEEGLEALMQEGAIIRLGNGACFQAGQKAPKREFALPPKGILSFLRRKRRLIAENVK
;
A
#
# COMPACT_ATOMS: atom_id res chain seq x y z
N MET A 1 -11.68 3.78 10.77
CA MET A 1 -10.21 3.67 10.91
C MET A 1 -9.63 3.52 9.51
N LYS A 2 -9.04 4.58 8.94
CA LYS A 2 -8.36 4.50 7.65
C LYS A 2 -7.02 3.78 7.89
N GLY A 3 -6.89 2.55 7.41
CA GLY A 3 -5.62 1.84 7.43
C GLY A 3 -4.56 2.69 6.74
N ALA A 4 -3.46 2.97 7.43
CA ALA A 4 -2.32 3.62 6.79
C ALA A 4 -1.91 2.77 5.58
N PRO A 5 -1.65 3.38 4.41
CA PRO A 5 -1.22 2.63 3.25
C PRO A 5 0.05 1.86 3.64
N GLU A 6 -0.02 0.54 3.49
CA GLU A 6 1.10 -0.35 3.69
C GLU A 6 2.22 0.12 2.76
N VAL A 7 3.24 0.74 3.34
CA VAL A 7 4.39 1.25 2.59
C VAL A 7 5.14 0.02 2.11
N VAL A 8 4.83 -0.42 0.89
CA VAL A 8 5.58 -1.48 0.22
C VAL A 8 7.03 -1.03 0.22
N PRO A 9 7.94 -1.75 0.91
CA PRO A 9 9.33 -1.35 0.95
C PRO A 9 9.86 -1.35 -0.48
N VAL A 10 10.14 -0.16 -1.00
CA VAL A 10 10.77 -0.03 -2.32
C VAL A 10 12.09 -0.79 -2.23
N PRO A 11 12.30 -1.85 -3.02
CA PRO A 11 13.50 -2.64 -2.92
C PRO A 11 14.71 -1.72 -3.08
N GLU A 12 15.66 -1.82 -2.15
CA GLU A 12 16.94 -1.16 -2.26
C GLU A 12 17.65 -1.68 -3.52
N ASN A 13 17.47 -0.96 -4.63
CA ASN A 13 18.27 -1.08 -5.83
C ASN A 13 19.68 -0.57 -5.52
N THR A 14 20.45 -1.34 -4.75
CA THR A 14 21.86 -1.07 -4.49
C THR A 14 22.61 -1.43 -5.76
N LEU A 15 22.86 -0.45 -6.61
CA LEU A 15 23.73 -0.61 -7.78
C LEU A 15 25.11 -1.07 -7.31
N GLN A 16 25.63 -2.13 -7.91
CA GLN A 16 27.02 -2.50 -7.70
C GLN A 16 27.88 -1.67 -8.64
N GLU A 17 28.70 -0.81 -8.07
CA GLU A 17 29.66 -0.03 -8.83
C GLU A 17 30.98 -0.78 -8.94
N GLN A 18 31.51 -0.85 -10.15
CA GLN A 18 32.83 -1.41 -10.41
C GLN A 18 33.70 -0.32 -11.03
N THR A 19 34.94 -0.26 -10.58
CA THR A 19 35.93 0.69 -11.07
C THR A 19 37.15 -0.08 -11.54
N PHE A 20 37.66 0.30 -12.70
CA PHE A 20 38.85 -0.27 -13.30
C PHE A 20 39.79 0.85 -13.75
N CYS A 21 41.09 0.64 -13.59
CA CYS A 21 42.12 1.65 -13.88
C CYS A 21 43.12 1.07 -14.89
N ILE A 22 43.46 1.87 -15.90
CA ILE A 22 44.43 1.52 -16.94
C ILE A 22 45.51 2.59 -16.94
N ALA A 23 46.77 2.17 -16.84
CA ALA A 23 47.89 3.07 -17.04
C ALA A 23 47.90 3.57 -18.50
N CYS A 24 48.07 4.87 -18.71
CA CYS A 24 48.16 5.44 -20.04
C CYS A 24 49.20 6.58 -20.11
N SER A 25 49.58 6.96 -21.31
CA SER A 25 50.39 8.14 -21.57
C SER A 25 49.68 9.01 -22.60
N CYS A 26 49.36 10.25 -22.22
CA CYS A 26 48.72 11.21 -23.11
C CYS A 26 49.73 12.25 -23.62
N ALA A 27 50.04 12.21 -24.93
CA ALA A 27 51.03 13.11 -25.53
C ALA A 27 50.55 14.56 -25.64
N LYS A 28 49.25 14.79 -25.79
CA LYS A 28 48.63 16.12 -25.96
C LYS A 28 47.41 16.25 -25.07
N TRP A 29 47.40 17.28 -24.21
CA TRP A 29 46.31 17.56 -23.28
C TRP A 29 45.74 18.97 -23.48
N PRO A 30 44.41 19.16 -23.53
CA PRO A 30 43.36 18.14 -23.50
C PRO A 30 43.31 17.33 -24.81
N PRO A 31 42.81 16.08 -24.79
CA PRO A 31 42.62 15.30 -26.01
C PRO A 31 41.46 15.87 -26.84
N ASP A 32 41.48 15.59 -28.14
CA ASP A 32 40.48 16.10 -29.07
C ASP A 32 39.16 15.30 -28.98
N PHE A 33 38.18 15.86 -28.28
CA PHE A 33 36.86 15.23 -28.08
C PHE A 33 35.91 15.36 -29.28
N SER A 34 36.26 16.10 -30.32
CA SER A 34 35.38 16.32 -31.49
C SER A 34 34.94 15.02 -32.15
N ARG A 35 35.80 13.99 -32.12
CA ARG A 35 35.54 12.66 -32.71
C ARG A 35 34.57 11.82 -31.87
N ILE A 36 34.51 12.07 -30.57
CA ILE A 36 33.77 11.24 -29.61
C ILE A 36 32.30 11.63 -29.54
N SER A 37 31.95 12.86 -29.92
CA SER A 37 30.57 13.37 -29.91
C SER A 37 29.59 12.47 -30.68
N SER A 38 30.06 11.77 -31.72
CA SER A 38 29.28 10.84 -32.54
C SER A 38 28.84 9.55 -31.82
N LEU A 39 29.45 9.20 -30.69
CA LEU A 39 29.16 7.96 -29.96
C LEU A 39 27.92 8.03 -29.05
N GLY A 40 27.24 9.19 -29.03
CA GLY A 40 26.03 9.41 -28.24
C GLY A 40 26.31 9.36 -26.75
N PHE A 41 27.26 10.17 -26.29
CA PHE A 41 27.52 10.42 -24.87
C PHE A 41 26.62 11.53 -24.35
N ASP A 42 26.12 11.38 -23.13
CA ASP A 42 25.23 12.37 -22.51
C ASP A 42 26.00 13.58 -21.99
N SER A 43 27.22 13.37 -21.50
CA SER A 43 28.09 14.47 -21.11
C SER A 43 29.56 14.18 -21.40
N ILE A 44 30.23 15.23 -21.88
CA ILE A 44 31.67 15.28 -22.09
C ILE A 44 32.13 16.57 -21.41
N ALA A 45 32.93 16.46 -20.36
CA ALA A 45 33.46 17.60 -19.62
C ALA A 45 34.98 17.46 -19.52
N ALA A 46 35.71 18.51 -19.90
CA ALA A 46 37.15 18.60 -19.69
C ALA A 46 37.42 19.72 -18.70
N SER A 47 38.01 19.40 -17.54
CA SER A 47 38.33 20.36 -16.49
C SER A 47 39.77 20.15 -16.02
N GLY A 48 40.63 21.15 -16.28
CA GLY A 48 42.02 21.14 -15.84
C GLY A 48 42.81 19.93 -16.35
N ARG A 49 43.08 18.98 -15.46
CA ARG A 49 43.90 17.77 -15.70
C ARG A 49 43.08 16.49 -15.89
N GLU A 50 41.75 16.60 -15.90
CA GLU A 50 40.85 15.46 -16.01
C GLU A 50 39.79 15.73 -17.08
N ALA A 51 39.45 14.69 -17.83
CA ALA A 51 38.32 14.71 -18.72
C ALA A 51 37.40 13.55 -18.41
N VAL A 52 36.10 13.82 -18.38
CA VAL A 52 35.07 12.86 -18.01
C VAL A 52 34.12 12.71 -19.20
N VAL A 53 33.98 11.46 -19.64
CA VAL A 53 33.03 11.06 -20.68
C VAL A 53 32.02 10.13 -20.03
N ARG A 54 30.75 10.53 -20.00
CA ARG A 54 29.68 9.77 -19.34
C ARG A 54 28.60 9.38 -20.34
N LYS A 55 28.21 8.10 -20.28
CA LYS A 55 27.02 7.56 -20.94
C LYS A 55 26.05 7.00 -19.91
N ALA A 56 24.91 7.63 -19.75
CA ALA A 56 23.78 7.15 -18.97
C ALA A 56 22.92 6.22 -19.85
N GLN A 57 22.61 5.04 -19.34
CA GLN A 57 21.73 4.06 -19.97
C GLN A 57 20.47 3.89 -19.11
N GLY A 58 19.69 4.96 -19.01
CA GLY A 58 18.41 4.97 -18.32
C GLY A 58 18.12 6.31 -17.64
N ALA A 59 16.84 6.68 -17.60
CA ALA A 59 16.40 7.85 -16.86
C ALA A 59 16.67 7.65 -15.36
N ALA A 60 17.21 8.67 -14.71
CA ALA A 60 17.30 8.73 -13.27
C ALA A 60 15.88 8.84 -12.70
N ILE A 61 15.32 7.71 -12.23
CA ILE A 61 14.02 7.74 -11.55
C ILE A 61 14.28 8.18 -10.09
N PHE A 62 13.70 9.31 -9.69
CA PHE A 62 13.79 9.88 -8.33
C PHE A 62 15.20 10.28 -7.86
N GLY A 63 16.02 10.87 -8.73
CA GLY A 63 17.35 11.39 -8.36
C GLY A 63 18.40 10.33 -8.04
N ARG A 64 18.06 9.03 -8.17
CA ARG A 64 19.02 7.94 -8.10
C ARG A 64 19.74 7.81 -9.43
N GLN A 65 21.07 7.66 -9.39
CA GLN A 65 21.85 7.49 -10.61
C GLN A 65 21.40 6.21 -11.32
N GLY A 66 20.96 6.32 -12.57
CA GLY A 66 20.60 5.17 -13.40
C GLY A 66 21.83 4.34 -13.76
N ARG A 67 21.67 3.36 -14.65
CA ARG A 67 22.81 2.61 -15.21
C ARG A 67 23.73 3.61 -15.93
N PHE A 68 25.02 3.56 -15.66
CA PHE A 68 25.96 4.47 -16.32
C PHE A 68 27.30 3.79 -16.58
N VAL A 69 27.99 4.32 -17.59
CA VAL A 69 29.41 4.07 -17.85
C VAL A 69 30.09 5.43 -17.90
N GLU A 70 31.07 5.62 -17.04
CA GLU A 70 31.86 6.85 -16.91
C GLU A 70 33.33 6.51 -17.16
N ILE A 71 33.94 7.20 -18.12
CA ILE A 71 35.36 7.10 -18.42
C ILE A 71 36.00 8.41 -18.00
N ARG A 72 36.84 8.35 -16.97
CA ARG A 72 37.70 9.47 -16.56
C ARG A 72 39.07 9.28 -17.15
N ILE A 73 39.51 10.25 -17.92
CA ILE A 73 40.82 10.27 -18.57
C ILE A 73 41.65 11.30 -17.84
N ARG A 74 42.86 10.92 -17.46
CA ARG A 74 43.93 11.80 -16.96
C ARG A 74 45.16 11.60 -17.84
N LYS A 75 46.24 12.35 -17.57
CA LYS A 75 47.48 12.23 -18.35
C LYS A 75 48.16 10.86 -18.25
N GLU A 76 48.04 10.22 -17.09
CA GLU A 76 48.78 9.00 -16.71
C GLU A 76 47.85 7.78 -16.50
N GLU A 77 46.54 8.00 -16.42
CA GLU A 77 45.59 6.93 -16.14
C GLU A 77 44.24 7.16 -16.85
N VAL A 78 43.59 6.07 -17.22
CA VAL A 78 42.18 6.04 -17.63
C VAL A 78 41.41 5.20 -16.60
N ARG A 79 40.43 5.80 -15.93
CA ARG A 79 39.53 5.11 -14.99
C ARG A 79 38.18 4.89 -15.63
N LEU A 80 37.75 3.64 -15.71
CA LEU A 80 36.43 3.23 -16.14
C LEU A 80 35.60 2.90 -14.89
N ARG A 81 34.50 3.61 -14.68
CA ARG A 81 33.50 3.34 -13.64
C ARG A 81 32.18 2.98 -14.30
N TYR A 82 31.56 1.88 -13.89
CA TYR A 82 30.24 1.52 -14.38
C TYR A 82 29.36 0.98 -13.25
N ALA A 83 28.05 1.19 -13.40
CA ALA A 83 27.04 0.74 -12.44
C ALA A 83 26.24 -0.44 -13.02
N CYS A 84 26.31 -1.59 -12.35
CA CYS A 84 25.54 -2.78 -12.67
C CYS A 84 24.27 -2.84 -11.80
N PRO A 85 23.06 -2.95 -12.40
CA PRO A 85 21.83 -3.14 -11.65
C PRO A 85 21.79 -4.54 -11.01
N LYS A 86 21.24 -4.64 -9.80
CA LYS A 86 21.01 -5.94 -9.15
C LYS A 86 20.17 -6.83 -10.06
N GLY A 87 20.64 -8.05 -10.27
CA GLY A 87 19.98 -9.05 -11.12
C GLY A 87 20.36 -9.01 -12.60
N ALA A 88 21.09 -7.98 -13.07
CA ALA A 88 21.75 -8.09 -14.36
C ALA A 88 23.08 -8.83 -14.23
N ASP A 89 23.47 -9.49 -15.31
CA ASP A 89 24.76 -10.18 -15.38
C ASP A 89 25.91 -9.15 -15.38
N PRO A 90 26.77 -9.12 -14.34
CA PRO A 90 27.89 -8.19 -14.26
C PRO A 90 28.88 -8.37 -15.41
N HIS A 91 28.94 -9.56 -16.01
CA HIS A 91 29.85 -9.88 -17.09
C HIS A 91 29.45 -9.21 -18.40
N ILE A 92 28.15 -9.21 -18.73
CA ILE A 92 27.61 -8.50 -19.90
C ILE A 92 27.86 -7.00 -19.76
N TRP A 93 27.66 -6.46 -18.56
CA TRP A 93 27.93 -5.05 -18.28
C TRP A 93 29.40 -4.70 -18.41
N ARG A 94 30.29 -5.57 -17.90
CA ARG A 94 31.73 -5.42 -18.09
C ARG A 94 32.09 -5.42 -19.57
N LEU A 95 31.60 -6.37 -20.36
CA LEU A 95 31.85 -6.43 -21.81
C LEU A 95 31.39 -5.16 -22.52
N HIS A 96 30.19 -4.66 -22.19
CA HIS A 96 29.66 -3.43 -22.75
C HIS A 96 30.53 -2.21 -22.39
N ALA A 97 30.95 -2.10 -21.13
CA ALA A 97 31.83 -1.04 -20.66
C ALA A 97 33.22 -1.11 -21.34
N THR A 98 33.77 -2.31 -21.51
CA THR A 98 35.02 -2.58 -22.24
C THR A 98 34.92 -2.14 -23.70
N LEU A 99 33.84 -2.50 -24.40
CA LEU A 99 33.64 -2.13 -25.78
C LEU A 99 33.50 -0.61 -25.97
N LEU A 100 32.81 0.06 -25.04
CA LEU A 100 32.72 1.52 -25.03
C LEU A 100 34.08 2.17 -24.77
N LEU A 101 34.86 1.65 -23.81
CA LEU A 101 36.22 2.10 -23.54
C LEU A 101 37.12 1.97 -24.77
N LEU A 102 37.11 0.81 -25.43
CA LEU A 102 37.88 0.56 -26.66
C LEU A 102 37.50 1.52 -27.79
N ARG A 103 36.21 1.84 -27.94
CA ARG A 103 35.74 2.83 -28.91
C ARG A 103 36.28 4.23 -28.59
N VAL A 104 36.27 4.63 -27.32
CA VAL A 104 36.82 5.93 -26.88
C VAL A 104 38.33 5.99 -27.11
N LEU A 105 39.09 4.96 -26.70
CA LEU A 105 40.54 4.88 -26.90
C LEU A 105 40.91 4.89 -28.39
N ARG A 106 40.15 4.17 -29.23
CA ARG A 106 40.35 4.16 -30.70
C ARG A 106 40.18 5.56 -31.32
N LEU A 107 39.24 6.35 -30.81
CA LEU A 107 38.99 7.70 -31.33
C LEU A 107 39.94 8.77 -30.78
N LEU A 108 40.69 8.44 -29.72
CA LEU A 108 41.67 9.32 -29.07
C LEU A 108 43.11 8.81 -29.25
N PRO A 109 43.70 8.96 -30.46
CA PRO A 109 45.04 8.45 -30.75
C PRO A 109 46.15 9.13 -29.93
N SER A 110 45.87 10.27 -29.29
CA SER A 110 46.79 10.96 -28.38
C SER A 110 47.01 10.22 -27.06
N ILE A 111 46.17 9.23 -26.75
CA ILE A 111 46.24 8.41 -25.54
C ILE A 111 46.80 7.04 -25.91
N LYS A 112 47.99 6.72 -25.39
CA LYS A 112 48.58 5.38 -25.48
C LYS A 112 48.27 4.64 -24.19
N ALA A 113 47.29 3.73 -24.23
CA ALA A 113 47.00 2.84 -23.12
C ALA A 113 48.04 1.72 -23.05
N ASP A 114 48.40 1.30 -21.84
CA ASP A 114 49.21 0.10 -21.63
C ASP A 114 48.44 -1.15 -22.12
N ALA A 115 49.06 -1.89 -23.03
CA ALA A 115 48.45 -3.06 -23.65
C ALA A 115 48.26 -4.20 -22.65
N ALA A 116 49.15 -4.36 -21.67
CA ALA A 116 49.05 -5.39 -20.64
C ALA A 116 47.83 -5.15 -19.74
N SER A 117 47.74 -3.96 -19.15
CA SER A 117 46.58 -3.54 -18.34
C SER A 117 45.26 -3.65 -19.09
N LEU A 118 45.26 -3.27 -20.37
CA LEU A 118 44.07 -3.36 -21.22
C LEU A 118 43.68 -4.82 -21.51
N ALA A 119 44.65 -5.71 -21.76
CA ALA A 119 44.42 -7.13 -21.98
C ALA A 119 43.86 -7.82 -20.73
N GLU A 120 44.41 -7.54 -19.54
CA GLU A 120 43.90 -8.06 -18.26
C GLU A 120 42.43 -7.69 -18.02
N PHE A 121 42.00 -6.52 -18.53
CA PHE A 121 40.61 -6.11 -18.43
C PHE A 121 39.70 -6.84 -19.41
N ILE A 122 40.16 -6.98 -20.66
CA ILE A 122 39.38 -7.50 -21.78
C ILE A 122 39.25 -9.03 -21.72
N LEU A 123 40.34 -9.74 -21.39
CA LEU A 123 40.40 -11.20 -21.46
C LEU A 123 39.28 -11.88 -20.67
N PRO A 124 39.00 -11.51 -19.40
CA PRO A 124 37.89 -12.12 -18.67
C PRO A 124 36.54 -11.89 -19.36
N ALA A 125 36.32 -10.69 -19.91
CA ALA A 125 35.07 -10.39 -20.62
C ALA A 125 34.93 -11.22 -21.92
N LEU A 126 36.04 -11.50 -22.60
CA LEU A 126 36.05 -12.35 -23.79
C LEU A 126 35.85 -13.84 -23.45
N GLU A 127 36.55 -14.37 -22.44
CA GLU A 127 36.39 -15.75 -21.96
C GLU A 127 34.93 -16.04 -21.58
N LEU A 128 34.27 -15.07 -20.93
CA LEU A 128 32.86 -15.19 -20.58
C LEU A 128 31.95 -15.13 -21.81
N SER A 129 32.26 -14.27 -22.78
CA SER A 129 31.52 -14.24 -24.04
C SER A 129 31.65 -15.54 -24.83
N GLU A 130 32.83 -16.17 -24.78
CA GLU A 130 33.09 -17.48 -25.36
C GLU A 130 32.29 -18.56 -24.63
N GLN A 131 32.28 -18.56 -23.30
CA GLN A 131 31.47 -19.50 -22.52
C GLN A 131 29.98 -19.39 -22.86
N VAL A 132 29.46 -18.17 -23.01
CA VAL A 132 28.06 -17.94 -23.39
C VAL A 132 27.80 -18.37 -24.83
N ALA A 133 28.69 -18.03 -25.77
CA ALA A 133 28.58 -18.41 -27.17
C ALA A 133 28.73 -19.93 -27.39
N SER A 134 29.50 -20.59 -26.52
CA SER A 134 29.75 -22.03 -26.55
C SER A 134 28.71 -22.84 -25.78
N GLN A 135 27.70 -22.19 -25.17
CA GLN A 135 26.60 -22.93 -24.54
C GLN A 135 25.91 -23.78 -25.61
N PRO A 136 25.72 -25.09 -25.37
CA PRO A 136 25.08 -25.96 -26.34
C PRO A 136 23.65 -25.47 -26.56
N TYR A 137 23.26 -25.34 -27.83
CA TYR A 137 21.94 -24.85 -28.24
C TYR A 137 20.79 -25.55 -27.48
N GLU A 138 20.94 -26.84 -27.19
CA GLU A 138 19.98 -27.62 -26.41
C GLU A 138 19.75 -27.08 -24.99
N SER A 139 20.80 -26.57 -24.33
CA SER A 139 20.66 -25.97 -22.99
C SER A 139 19.89 -24.65 -23.03
N LEU A 140 20.15 -23.82 -24.05
CA LEU A 140 19.44 -22.56 -24.26
C LEU A 140 17.97 -22.82 -24.61
N ARG A 141 17.72 -23.81 -25.48
CA ARG A 141 16.37 -24.24 -25.87
C ARG A 141 15.56 -24.74 -24.67
N LYS A 142 16.18 -25.54 -23.78
CA LYS A 142 15.52 -25.98 -22.54
C LYS A 142 15.17 -24.80 -21.64
N ARG A 143 16.11 -23.90 -21.37
CA ARG A 143 15.85 -22.68 -20.58
C ARG A 143 14.73 -21.83 -21.17
N TYR A 144 14.67 -21.73 -22.49
CA TYR A 144 13.59 -21.00 -23.16
C TYR A 144 12.23 -21.70 -22.94
N ALA A 145 12.16 -23.02 -23.10
CA ALA A 145 10.95 -23.79 -22.84
C ALA A 145 10.49 -23.71 -21.38
N ASP A 146 11.43 -23.76 -20.43
CA ASP A 146 11.14 -23.58 -19.00
C ASP A 146 10.58 -22.17 -18.72
N LEU A 147 11.20 -21.14 -19.31
CA LEU A 147 10.75 -19.76 -19.18
C LEU A 147 9.36 -19.54 -19.80
N GLU A 148 9.07 -20.19 -20.92
CA GLU A 148 7.75 -20.15 -21.58
C GLU A 148 6.67 -20.82 -20.72
N ALA A 149 7.00 -21.97 -20.09
CA ALA A 149 6.11 -22.64 -19.15
C ALA A 149 5.86 -21.80 -17.89
N ASP A 150 6.90 -21.17 -17.33
CA ASP A 150 6.78 -20.26 -16.19
C ASP A 150 5.93 -19.04 -16.52
N PHE A 151 6.14 -18.44 -17.69
CA PHE A 151 5.35 -17.31 -18.17
C PHE A 151 3.87 -17.68 -18.33
N ALA A 152 3.57 -18.84 -18.94
CA ALA A 152 2.22 -19.35 -19.06
C ALA A 152 1.58 -19.58 -17.67
N GLY A 153 2.33 -20.14 -16.73
CA GLY A 153 1.91 -20.34 -15.34
C GLY A 153 1.58 -19.03 -14.62
N LEU A 154 2.47 -18.04 -14.70
CA LEU A 154 2.26 -16.71 -14.10
C LEU A 154 1.09 -15.97 -14.74
N SER A 155 0.95 -16.03 -16.06
CA SER A 155 -0.17 -15.43 -16.79
C SER A 155 -1.50 -16.03 -16.37
N SER A 156 -1.57 -17.36 -16.22
CA SER A 156 -2.76 -18.07 -15.71
C SER A 156 -3.11 -17.65 -14.28
N ARG A 157 -2.12 -17.55 -13.38
CA ARG A 157 -2.32 -17.08 -11.99
C ARG A 157 -2.80 -15.64 -11.95
N ASN A 158 -2.22 -14.75 -12.76
CA ASN A 158 -2.63 -13.35 -12.84
C ASN A 158 -4.09 -13.24 -13.32
N ARG A 159 -4.47 -14.00 -14.35
CA ARG A 159 -5.87 -14.05 -14.81
C ARG A 159 -6.83 -14.55 -13.72
N ARG A 160 -6.43 -15.55 -12.93
CA ARG A 160 -7.24 -16.03 -11.79
C ARG A 160 -7.37 -14.94 -10.71
N ALA A 161 -6.28 -14.27 -10.36
CA ALA A 161 -6.27 -13.19 -9.38
C ALA A 161 -7.15 -12.00 -9.81
N MET A 162 -7.13 -11.65 -11.10
CA MET A 162 -8.01 -10.61 -11.65
C MET A 162 -9.48 -11.01 -11.54
N ARG A 163 -9.83 -12.25 -11.88
CA ARG A 163 -11.22 -12.75 -11.72
C ARG A 163 -11.68 -12.75 -10.27
N THR A 164 -10.83 -13.20 -9.35
CA THR A 164 -11.19 -13.17 -7.92
C THR A 164 -11.35 -11.75 -7.41
N ALA A 165 -10.51 -10.81 -7.86
CA ALA A 165 -10.65 -9.40 -7.51
C ALA A 165 -11.97 -8.79 -8.06
N GLU A 166 -12.38 -9.15 -9.26
CA GLU A 166 -13.66 -8.74 -9.84
C GLU A 166 -14.86 -9.31 -9.05
N GLU A 167 -14.81 -10.60 -8.68
CA GLU A 167 -15.83 -11.26 -7.84
C GLU A 167 -15.93 -10.63 -6.44
N GLU A 168 -14.78 -10.32 -5.82
CA GLU A 168 -14.73 -9.66 -4.51
C GLU A 168 -15.25 -8.22 -4.57
N ALA A 169 -14.90 -7.48 -5.63
CA ALA A 169 -15.43 -6.13 -5.83
C ALA A 169 -16.95 -6.14 -6.02
N ALA A 170 -17.50 -7.12 -6.76
CA ALA A 170 -18.95 -7.28 -6.90
C ALA A 170 -19.62 -7.58 -5.54
N ARG A 171 -19.07 -8.51 -4.75
CA ARG A 171 -19.58 -8.80 -3.40
C ARG A 171 -19.50 -7.60 -2.47
N MET A 172 -18.45 -6.80 -2.55
CA MET A 172 -18.35 -5.56 -1.77
C MET A 172 -19.48 -4.59 -2.09
N LEU A 173 -19.80 -4.39 -3.37
CA LEU A 173 -20.90 -3.52 -3.78
C LEU A 173 -22.27 -4.03 -3.29
N GLU A 174 -22.50 -5.35 -3.36
CA GLU A 174 -23.71 -5.98 -2.81
C GLU A 174 -23.83 -5.73 -1.31
N LEU A 175 -22.76 -5.98 -0.55
CA LEU A 175 -22.73 -5.77 0.90
C LEU A 175 -22.89 -4.29 1.28
N GLU A 176 -22.31 -3.37 0.50
CA GLU A 176 -22.50 -1.93 0.71
C GLU A 176 -23.96 -1.53 0.49
N SER A 177 -24.62 -2.08 -0.52
CA SER A 177 -26.04 -1.87 -0.78
C SER A 177 -26.91 -2.42 0.35
N GLU A 178 -26.66 -3.64 0.82
CA GLU A 178 -27.37 -4.23 1.96
C GLU A 178 -27.17 -3.44 3.25
N ASN A 179 -25.93 -3.02 3.52
CA ASN A 179 -25.60 -2.19 4.67
C ASN A 179 -26.32 -0.84 4.61
N GLY A 180 -26.37 -0.20 3.44
CA GLY A 180 -27.16 1.02 3.21
C GLY A 180 -28.64 0.81 3.54
N ALA A 181 -29.26 -0.26 3.05
CA ALA A 181 -30.65 -0.59 3.32
C ALA A 181 -30.92 -0.85 4.82
N LEU A 182 -30.00 -1.54 5.50
CA LEU A 182 -30.09 -1.78 6.95
C LEU A 182 -29.92 -0.49 7.75
N GLN A 183 -28.98 0.38 7.37
CA GLN A 183 -28.79 1.68 8.01
C GLN A 183 -30.03 2.56 7.86
N GLU A 184 -30.65 2.60 6.67
CA GLU A 184 -31.92 3.31 6.47
C GLU A 184 -33.04 2.73 7.35
N ARG A 185 -33.10 1.40 7.49
CA ARG A 185 -34.09 0.74 8.35
C ARG A 185 -33.88 1.07 9.82
N VAL A 186 -32.63 1.06 10.29
CA VAL A 186 -32.27 1.46 11.66
C VAL A 186 -32.61 2.92 11.89
N ALA A 187 -32.23 3.81 10.97
CA ALA A 187 -32.57 5.24 11.06
C ALA A 187 -34.07 5.49 11.14
N LYS A 188 -34.90 4.72 10.41
CA LYS A 188 -36.37 4.78 10.51
C LYS A 188 -36.90 4.32 11.88
N LEU A 189 -36.25 3.34 12.51
CA LEU A 189 -36.63 2.85 13.83
C LEU A 189 -36.17 3.78 14.97
N GLU A 190 -35.00 4.41 14.79
CA GLU A 190 -34.39 5.33 15.77
C GLU A 190 -34.86 6.79 15.62
N ALA A 191 -35.65 7.12 14.60
CA ALA A 191 -36.08 8.48 14.30
C ALA A 191 -36.80 9.19 15.46
N VAL A 192 -37.42 8.43 16.38
CA VAL A 192 -38.06 8.98 17.58
C VAL A 192 -37.37 8.41 18.83
N PRO A 193 -36.72 9.26 19.65
CA PRO A 193 -36.08 8.81 20.88
C PRO A 193 -37.14 8.31 21.87
N ASP A 194 -36.80 7.26 22.63
CA ASP A 194 -37.75 6.56 23.51
C ASP A 194 -38.43 7.46 24.53
N THR A 195 -37.73 8.49 25.00
CA THR A 195 -38.28 9.49 25.91
C THR A 195 -39.39 10.30 25.26
N ALA A 196 -39.19 10.78 24.02
CA ALA A 196 -40.20 11.50 23.26
C ALA A 196 -41.38 10.58 22.90
N LEU A 197 -41.09 9.33 22.50
CA LEU A 197 -42.14 8.36 22.21
C LEU A 197 -43.05 8.11 23.41
N ARG A 198 -42.48 7.94 24.61
CA ARG A 198 -43.24 7.77 25.85
C ARG A 198 -44.14 8.97 26.14
N GLU A 199 -43.60 10.19 26.04
CA GLU A 199 -44.37 11.41 26.25
C GLU A 199 -45.52 11.52 25.24
N MET A 200 -45.28 11.19 23.98
CA MET A 200 -46.29 11.20 22.92
C MET A 200 -47.38 10.15 23.15
N LEU A 201 -47.02 8.93 23.57
CA LEU A 201 -47.96 7.85 23.90
C LEU A 201 -48.85 8.24 25.08
N LEU A 202 -48.27 8.77 26.16
CA LEU A 202 -49.02 9.22 27.34
C LEU A 202 -49.95 10.39 27.00
N ALA A 203 -49.47 11.37 26.22
CA ALA A 203 -50.29 12.48 25.75
C ALA A 203 -51.46 11.99 24.88
N TRP A 204 -51.22 11.05 23.97
CA TRP A 204 -52.27 10.47 23.13
C TRP A 204 -53.32 9.72 23.95
N LEU A 205 -52.89 8.86 24.87
CA LEU A 205 -53.76 8.12 25.78
C LEU A 205 -54.62 9.06 26.64
N SER A 206 -54.04 10.16 27.13
CA SER A 206 -54.78 11.15 27.91
C SER A 206 -55.86 11.86 27.08
N THR A 207 -55.57 12.14 25.81
CA THR A 207 -56.47 12.84 24.88
C THR A 207 -57.64 11.94 24.46
N HIS A 208 -57.37 10.67 24.18
CA HIS A 208 -58.35 9.69 23.70
C HIS A 208 -58.99 8.86 24.82
N ARG A 209 -58.93 9.37 26.07
CA ARG A 209 -59.54 8.75 27.26
C ARG A 209 -59.15 7.27 27.45
N GLY A 210 -57.92 6.93 27.09
CA GLY A 210 -57.37 5.59 27.24
C GLY A 210 -57.67 4.60 26.12
N SER A 211 -58.43 4.99 25.08
CA SER A 211 -58.52 4.20 23.86
C SER A 211 -57.24 4.40 23.05
N PHE A 212 -56.62 3.31 22.61
CA PHE A 212 -55.41 3.36 21.80
C PHE A 212 -55.53 2.43 20.60
N ASP A 213 -55.60 3.01 19.41
CA ASP A 213 -55.39 2.30 18.16
C ASP A 213 -53.96 2.56 17.67
N VAL A 214 -53.19 1.47 17.53
CA VAL A 214 -51.80 1.50 17.07
C VAL A 214 -51.71 2.06 15.64
N ALA A 215 -52.68 1.75 14.77
CA ALA A 215 -52.67 2.21 13.39
C ALA A 215 -52.92 3.72 13.29
N GLU A 216 -53.88 4.24 14.07
CA GLU A 216 -54.22 5.66 14.11
C GLU A 216 -53.08 6.51 14.70
N PHE A 217 -52.48 6.05 15.81
CA PHE A 217 -51.33 6.73 16.42
C PHE A 217 -50.10 6.71 15.51
N SER A 218 -49.80 5.56 14.90
CA SER A 218 -48.71 5.38 13.95
C SER A 218 -48.81 6.36 12.78
N ALA A 219 -50.01 6.49 12.19
CA ALA A 219 -50.27 7.43 11.10
C ALA A 219 -50.16 8.90 11.54
N ALA A 220 -50.70 9.23 12.72
CA ALA A 220 -50.72 10.61 13.22
C ALA A 220 -49.36 11.13 13.66
N LYS A 221 -48.51 10.25 14.20
CA LYS A 221 -47.20 10.62 14.77
C LYS A 221 -46.01 10.16 13.93
N ASN A 222 -46.26 9.49 12.81
CA ASN A 222 -45.27 8.97 11.89
C ASN A 222 -44.24 8.06 12.58
N VAL A 223 -44.71 7.24 13.52
CA VAL A 223 -43.90 6.28 14.28
C VAL A 223 -44.25 4.88 13.82
N PRO A 224 -43.28 4.00 13.48
CA PRO A 224 -43.57 2.63 13.09
C PRO A 224 -44.44 1.90 14.13
N PRO A 225 -45.44 1.09 13.71
CA PRO A 225 -46.39 0.44 14.63
C PRO A 225 -45.69 -0.50 15.62
N ALA A 226 -44.67 -1.23 15.17
CA ALA A 226 -43.86 -2.10 16.04
C ALA A 226 -43.19 -1.32 17.19
N ARG A 227 -42.70 -0.10 16.91
CA ARG A 227 -42.08 0.74 17.94
C ARG A 227 -43.12 1.29 18.92
N CYS A 228 -44.33 1.56 18.45
CA CYS A 228 -45.45 1.97 19.29
C CYS A 228 -45.85 0.85 20.26
N GLU A 229 -45.92 -0.40 19.77
CA GLU A 229 -46.20 -1.59 20.59
C GLU A 229 -45.12 -1.82 21.65
N GLU A 230 -43.83 -1.78 21.27
CA GLU A 230 -42.71 -1.87 22.21
C GLU A 230 -42.75 -0.74 23.25
N GLY A 231 -43.07 0.49 22.84
CA GLY A 231 -43.21 1.64 23.73
C GLY A 231 -44.36 1.49 24.72
N LEU A 232 -45.50 0.94 24.28
CA LEU A 232 -46.63 0.62 25.15
C LEU A 232 -46.27 -0.51 26.13
N GLU A 233 -45.60 -1.56 25.67
CA GLU A 233 -45.16 -2.66 26.52
C GLU A 233 -44.16 -2.15 27.58
N ALA A 234 -43.23 -1.28 27.22
CA ALA A 234 -42.32 -0.63 28.16
C ALA A 234 -43.07 0.22 29.19
N LEU A 235 -44.05 1.03 28.77
CA LEU A 235 -44.89 1.82 29.69
C LEU A 235 -45.75 0.93 30.62
N MET A 236 -46.19 -0.24 30.15
CA MET A 236 -46.88 -1.24 30.96
C MET A 236 -45.94 -1.87 32.01
N GLN A 237 -44.74 -2.28 31.60
CA GLN A 237 -43.73 -2.85 32.49
C GLN A 237 -43.28 -1.86 33.56
N GLU A 238 -43.18 -0.56 33.21
CA GLU A 238 -42.88 0.53 34.15
C GLU A 238 -44.06 0.89 35.07
N GLY A 239 -45.25 0.33 34.84
CA GLY A 239 -46.47 0.58 35.62
C GLY A 239 -47.08 1.97 35.38
N ALA A 240 -46.69 2.66 34.30
CA ALA A 240 -47.26 3.96 33.94
C ALA A 240 -48.67 3.83 33.35
N ILE A 241 -48.95 2.70 32.69
CA ILE A 241 -50.26 2.37 32.11
C ILE A 241 -50.67 0.95 32.50
N ILE A 242 -51.98 0.72 32.61
CA ILE A 242 -52.54 -0.60 32.92
C ILE A 242 -53.54 -0.97 31.82
N ARG A 243 -53.45 -2.19 31.31
CA ARG A 243 -54.38 -2.71 30.30
C ARG A 243 -55.68 -3.16 30.97
N LEU A 244 -56.80 -2.60 30.56
CA LEU A 244 -58.12 -2.95 31.09
C LEU A 244 -58.82 -3.97 30.17
N GLY A 245 -58.73 -5.25 30.52
CA GLY A 245 -59.41 -6.35 29.84
C GLY A 245 -58.75 -6.84 28.54
N ASN A 246 -59.43 -7.73 27.81
CA ASN A 246 -58.93 -8.34 26.56
C ASN A 246 -58.99 -7.40 25.33
N GLY A 247 -59.36 -6.13 25.51
CA GLY A 247 -59.46 -5.12 24.45
C GLY A 247 -58.26 -4.16 24.36
N ALA A 248 -58.33 -3.21 23.43
CA ALA A 248 -57.34 -2.13 23.19
C ALA A 248 -57.61 -0.89 24.07
N CYS A 249 -58.00 -1.11 25.33
CA CYS A 249 -58.28 -0.03 26.29
C CYS A 249 -57.19 -0.03 27.38
N PHE A 250 -56.54 1.13 27.54
CA PHE A 250 -55.49 1.37 28.51
C PHE A 250 -55.89 2.52 29.42
N GLN A 251 -55.72 2.39 30.72
CA GLN A 251 -55.92 3.53 31.63
C GLN A 251 -54.56 4.08 32.05
N ALA A 252 -54.39 5.40 31.97
CA ALA A 252 -53.23 6.05 32.56
C ALA A 252 -53.28 5.81 34.08
N GLY A 253 -52.29 5.08 34.60
CA GLY A 253 -52.19 4.89 36.03
C GLY A 253 -51.96 6.24 36.69
N GLN A 254 -52.80 6.63 37.64
CA GLN A 254 -52.41 7.72 38.54
C GLN A 254 -51.16 7.24 39.26
N LYS A 255 -50.02 7.88 38.97
CA LYS A 255 -48.80 7.72 39.77
C LYS A 255 -49.21 7.91 41.23
N ALA A 256 -49.15 6.84 42.02
CA ALA A 256 -49.06 6.98 43.46
C ALA A 256 -47.90 7.96 43.75
N PRO A 257 -48.06 8.89 44.70
CA PRO A 257 -47.00 9.85 45.01
C PRO A 257 -45.72 9.08 45.28
N LYS A 258 -44.62 9.60 44.70
CA LYS A 258 -43.24 9.14 44.89
C LYS A 258 -43.10 8.58 46.31
N ARG A 259 -42.96 7.26 46.45
CA ARG A 259 -42.20 6.75 47.58
C ARG A 259 -40.83 7.37 47.44
N GLU A 260 -40.47 8.19 48.41
CA GLU A 260 -39.11 8.67 48.61
C GLU A 260 -38.18 7.48 48.44
N PHE A 261 -37.45 7.46 47.34
CA PHE A 261 -36.26 6.64 47.25
C PHE A 261 -35.29 7.26 48.24
N ALA A 262 -35.26 6.70 49.45
CA ALA A 262 -34.11 6.83 50.32
C ALA A 262 -32.88 6.50 49.46
N LEU A 263 -31.99 7.47 49.31
CA LEU A 263 -30.67 7.27 48.75
C LEU A 263 -30.07 6.02 49.41
N PRO A 264 -29.73 4.95 48.68
CA PRO A 264 -28.97 3.88 49.26
C PRO A 264 -27.63 4.47 49.73
N PRO A 265 -27.16 4.18 50.96
CA PRO A 265 -25.87 4.66 51.40
C PRO A 265 -24.79 4.01 50.52
N LYS A 266 -24.11 4.84 49.72
CA LYS A 266 -22.76 4.66 49.18
C LYS A 266 -22.33 3.20 48.92
N GLY A 267 -22.72 2.62 47.78
CA GLY A 267 -22.38 1.24 47.43
C GLY A 267 -21.52 0.98 46.18
N ILE A 268 -21.46 1.90 45.20
CA ILE A 268 -20.82 1.59 43.91
C ILE A 268 -19.31 1.89 43.92
N LEU A 269 -18.89 2.94 44.63
CA LEU A 269 -17.46 3.26 44.79
C LEU A 269 -16.73 2.27 45.72
N SER A 270 -17.44 1.64 46.67
CA SER A 270 -16.88 0.57 47.51
C SER A 270 -16.72 -0.74 46.74
N PHE A 271 -17.64 -1.05 45.81
CA PHE A 271 -17.52 -2.21 44.92
C PHE A 271 -16.36 -2.08 43.93
N LEU A 272 -16.17 -0.89 43.33
CA LEU A 272 -15.07 -0.63 42.40
C LEU A 272 -13.69 -0.60 43.10
N ARG A 273 -13.60 -0.14 44.36
CA ARG A 273 -12.35 -0.23 45.15
C ARG A 273 -11.99 -1.67 45.52
N ARG A 274 -12.98 -2.52 45.80
CA ARG A 274 -12.74 -3.95 46.10
C ARG A 274 -12.29 -4.72 44.85
N LYS A 275 -12.87 -4.40 43.68
CA LYS A 275 -12.47 -5.02 42.40
C LYS A 275 -11.07 -4.60 41.94
N ARG A 276 -10.67 -3.33 42.16
CA ARG A 276 -9.29 -2.87 41.87
C ARG A 276 -8.23 -3.50 42.77
N ARG A 277 -8.54 -3.80 44.04
CA ARG A 277 -7.62 -4.50 44.96
C ARG A 277 -7.37 -5.95 44.55
N LEU A 278 -8.44 -6.68 44.19
CA LEU A 278 -8.34 -8.06 43.73
C LEU A 278 -7.58 -8.22 42.40
N ILE A 279 -7.65 -7.22 41.52
CA ILE A 279 -6.86 -7.22 40.27
C ILE A 279 -5.38 -6.93 40.55
N ALA A 280 -5.05 -6.12 41.58
CA ALA A 280 -3.66 -5.81 41.93
C ALA A 280 -2.93 -6.95 42.67
N GLU A 281 -3.66 -7.82 43.37
CA GLU A 281 -3.08 -8.98 44.09
C GLU A 281 -2.85 -10.20 43.17
N ASN A 282 -3.55 -10.29 42.04
CA ASN A 282 -3.44 -11.40 41.07
C ASN A 282 -2.44 -11.14 39.92
N VAL A 283 -1.68 -10.03 39.96
CA VAL A 283 -0.68 -9.65 38.93
C VAL A 283 0.76 -9.65 39.49
N LYS A 284 1.01 -10.42 40.55
CA LYS A 284 2.35 -10.83 41.00
C LYS A 284 2.51 -12.32 40.79
#